data_AF-A0A2Q4TB48-F1
#
_entry.id   AF-A0A2Q4TB48-F1
#
_cell.length_a   1.000
_cell.length_b   1.000
_cell.length_c   1.000
_cell.angle_alpha   90.00
_cell.angle_beta   90.00
_cell.angle_gamma   90.00
#
_symmetry.space_group_name_H-M   'P 1'
#
loop_
_entity.id
_entity.type
_entity.pdbx_description
1 polymer ?
#
loop_
_entity_poly.entity_id
_entity_poly.type
_entity_poly.pdbx_seq_one_letter_code
_entity_poly.pdbx_strand_id
1 'polypeptide(L)'
;MKSSPHRPSIELLFKRGLGSAEIARRLQISSSTVRILRRHFAGGPFILQQDWAPSHGSRSTLAVLEAHFPGFLDKNLWPASSPDLNPMDFSVWGMASIDDGYLRRTVNSVKKRLRACVKARGSNFEILL
;
A
#
# COMPACT_ATOMS: atom_id res chain seq x y z
N MET A 1 -16.93 3.88 -14.48
CA MET A 1 -15.50 3.86 -14.06
C MET A 1 -14.66 4.54 -15.13
N LYS A 2 -13.79 5.50 -14.77
CA LYS A 2 -12.78 6.03 -15.70
C LYS A 2 -11.69 4.97 -15.92
N SER A 3 -11.10 4.93 -17.11
CA SER A 3 -9.98 4.03 -17.40
C SER A 3 -8.76 4.39 -16.53
N SER A 4 -8.02 3.36 -16.08
CA SER A 4 -6.80 3.58 -15.29
C SER A 4 -5.80 4.42 -16.09
N PRO A 5 -5.18 5.46 -15.50
CA PRO A 5 -4.15 6.26 -16.16
C PRO A 5 -2.92 5.42 -16.55
N HIS A 6 -2.71 4.28 -15.90
CA HIS A 6 -1.61 3.35 -16.21
C HIS A 6 -1.90 2.43 -17.39
N ARG A 7 -3.14 2.40 -17.93
CA ARG A 7 -3.55 1.47 -18.99
C ARG A 7 -2.61 1.47 -20.22
N PRO A 8 -2.23 2.63 -20.81
CA PRO A 8 -1.33 2.63 -21.97
C PRO A 8 0.06 2.06 -21.65
N SER A 9 0.56 2.31 -20.44
CA SER A 9 1.85 1.77 -19.98
C SER A 9 1.79 0.27 -19.75
N ILE A 10 0.69 -0.22 -19.15
CA ILE A 10 0.45 -1.65 -18.95
C ILE A 10 0.41 -2.38 -20.30
N GLU A 11 -0.36 -1.87 -21.26
CA GLU A 11 -0.46 -2.45 -22.61
C GLU A 11 0.89 -2.49 -23.32
N LEU A 12 1.69 -1.42 -23.23
CA LEU A 12 3.03 -1.37 -23.82
C LEU A 12 3.98 -2.40 -23.19
N LEU A 13 3.95 -2.54 -21.85
CA LEU A 13 4.84 -3.47 -21.16
C LEU A 13 4.45 -4.93 -21.46
N PHE A 14 3.15 -5.23 -21.57
CA PHE A 14 2.70 -6.55 -22.05
C PHE A 14 3.15 -6.81 -23.50
N LYS A 15 3.02 -5.84 -24.41
CA LYS A 15 3.53 -5.97 -25.80
C LYS A 15 5.04 -6.21 -25.87
N ARG A 16 5.79 -5.78 -24.86
CA ARG A 16 7.24 -6.04 -24.71
C ARG A 16 7.55 -7.40 -24.08
N GLY A 17 6.55 -8.24 -23.82
CA GLY A 17 6.71 -9.58 -23.26
C GLY A 17 6.96 -9.62 -21.75
N LEU A 18 6.71 -8.52 -21.02
CA LEU A 18 6.90 -8.52 -19.57
C LEU A 18 5.73 -9.25 -18.89
N GLY A 19 6.06 -10.14 -17.96
CA GLY A 19 5.07 -10.80 -17.11
C GLY A 19 4.43 -9.82 -16.11
N SER A 20 3.24 -10.14 -15.64
CA SER A 20 2.43 -9.28 -14.75
C SER A 20 3.17 -8.84 -13.48
N ALA A 21 4.04 -9.68 -12.91
CA ALA A 21 4.86 -9.34 -11.74
C ALA A 21 5.93 -8.27 -12.06
N GLU A 22 6.55 -8.34 -13.24
CA GLU A 22 7.55 -7.35 -13.69
C GLU A 22 6.88 -6.02 -14.07
N ILE A 23 5.69 -6.08 -14.66
CA ILE A 23 4.85 -4.90 -14.92
C ILE A 23 4.46 -4.25 -13.60
N ALA A 24 3.95 -5.03 -12.64
CA ALA A 24 3.59 -4.55 -11.32
C ALA A 24 4.79 -3.93 -10.60
N ARG A 25 5.96 -4.57 -10.63
CA ARG A 25 7.21 -4.01 -10.09
C ARG A 25 7.50 -2.61 -10.63
N ARG A 26 7.42 -2.43 -11.96
CA ARG A 26 7.70 -1.14 -12.63
C ARG A 26 6.65 -0.07 -12.32
N LEU A 27 5.40 -0.46 -12.11
CA LEU A 27 4.30 0.46 -11.83
C LEU A 27 4.18 0.82 -10.35
N GLN A 28 4.51 -0.10 -9.44
CA GLN A 28 4.30 0.08 -8.01
C GLN A 28 5.36 0.95 -7.35
N ILE A 29 6.64 0.74 -7.66
CA ILE A 29 7.74 1.43 -6.96
C ILE A 29 8.80 1.89 -7.94
N SER A 30 8.60 3.09 -8.49
CA SER A 30 9.61 3.74 -9.32
C SER A 30 10.79 4.25 -8.47
N SER A 31 11.98 4.36 -9.06
CA SER A 31 13.14 4.99 -8.39
C SER A 31 12.86 6.42 -7.95
N SER A 32 11.98 7.14 -8.68
CA SER A 32 11.50 8.46 -8.28
C SER A 32 10.66 8.42 -7.01
N THR A 33 9.77 7.44 -6.86
CA THR A 33 8.98 7.23 -5.64
C THR A 33 9.90 7.01 -4.44
N VAL A 34 10.88 6.11 -4.56
CA VAL A 34 11.88 5.85 -3.50
C VAL A 34 12.62 7.13 -3.11
N ARG A 35 13.07 7.91 -4.11
CA ARG A 35 13.78 9.18 -3.87
C ARG A 35 12.91 10.21 -3.16
N ILE A 36 11.64 10.35 -3.56
CA ILE A 36 10.68 11.26 -2.93
C ILE A 36 10.46 10.88 -1.47
N LEU A 37 10.22 9.58 -1.19
CA LEU A 37 10.01 9.09 0.17
C LEU A 37 11.23 9.34 1.07
N ARG A 38 12.44 9.00 0.61
CA ARG A 38 13.68 9.26 1.37
C ARG A 38 13.86 10.75 1.71
N ARG A 39 13.49 11.64 0.79
CA ARG A 39 13.54 13.09 1.00
C ARG A 39 12.47 13.56 1.99
N HIS A 40 11.25 13.06 1.84
CA HIS A 40 10.12 13.41 2.70
C HIS A 40 10.38 13.07 4.16
N PHE A 41 10.92 11.87 4.42
CA PHE A 41 11.29 11.45 5.78
C PHE A 41 12.65 11.98 6.24
N ALA A 42 13.33 12.80 5.43
CA ALA A 42 14.67 13.34 5.73
C ALA A 42 15.69 12.28 6.18
N GLY A 43 15.61 11.07 5.62
CA GLY A 43 16.44 9.92 6.03
C GLY A 43 16.03 9.24 7.35
N GLY A 44 14.97 9.70 8.01
CA GLY A 44 14.38 9.06 9.18
C GLY A 44 13.69 7.73 8.87
N PRO A 45 13.40 6.91 9.89
CA PRO A 45 12.79 5.60 9.72
C PRO A 45 11.33 5.72 9.29
N PHE A 46 10.92 4.83 8.38
CA PHE A 46 9.53 4.64 7.98
C PHE A 46 9.29 3.18 7.61
N ILE A 47 8.04 2.75 7.60
CA ILE A 47 7.66 1.39 7.22
C ILE A 47 6.68 1.49 6.06
N LEU A 48 6.92 0.72 4.99
CA LEU A 48 5.95 0.57 3.91
C LEU A 48 4.88 -0.44 4.32
N GLN A 49 3.61 -0.06 4.19
CA GLN A 49 2.48 -0.98 4.24
C GLN A 49 1.88 -1.10 2.83
N GLN A 50 1.58 -2.34 2.43
CA GLN A 50 0.82 -2.69 1.22
C GLN A 50 0.03 -3.96 1.50
N ASP A 51 -0.99 -4.24 0.69
CA ASP A 51 -1.67 -5.53 0.71
C ASP A 51 -0.80 -6.61 0.04
N TRP A 52 -0.93 -7.86 0.45
CA TRP A 52 -0.12 -8.97 -0.08
C TRP A 52 -0.76 -9.65 -1.27
N ALA A 53 -1.35 -8.89 -2.20
CA ALA A 53 -1.78 -9.44 -3.48
C ALA A 53 -0.58 -10.10 -4.20
N PRO A 54 -0.79 -11.09 -5.10
CA PRO A 54 0.31 -11.90 -5.64
C PRO A 54 1.46 -11.11 -6.27
N SER A 55 1.19 -9.92 -6.83
CA SER A 55 2.22 -9.04 -7.40
C SER A 55 3.12 -8.39 -6.34
N HIS A 56 2.55 -7.98 -5.20
CA HIS A 56 3.27 -7.44 -4.04
C HIS A 56 4.15 -8.52 -3.37
N GLY A 57 3.68 -9.77 -3.40
CA GLY A 57 4.38 -10.97 -2.91
C GLY A 57 5.46 -11.53 -3.83
N SER A 58 5.65 -11.00 -5.04
CA SER A 58 6.58 -11.57 -6.00
C SER A 58 8.04 -11.39 -5.59
N ARG A 59 8.91 -12.35 -5.96
CA ARG A 59 10.35 -12.31 -5.64
C ARG A 59 11.02 -11.02 -6.12
N SER A 60 10.59 -10.51 -7.28
CA SER A 60 11.14 -9.29 -7.86
C SER A 60 10.66 -8.02 -7.13
N THR A 61 9.43 -8.00 -6.60
CA THR A 61 8.97 -6.91 -5.73
C THR A 61 9.68 -6.93 -4.38
N LEU A 62 9.78 -8.10 -3.73
CA LEU A 62 10.50 -8.25 -2.46
C LEU A 62 11.94 -7.75 -2.53
N ALA A 63 12.67 -8.10 -3.60
CA ALA A 63 14.05 -7.63 -3.81
C ALA A 63 14.16 -6.09 -3.88
N VAL A 64 13.15 -5.40 -4.42
CA VAL A 64 13.09 -3.93 -4.45
C VAL A 64 12.81 -3.38 -3.05
N LEU A 65 11.89 -3.99 -2.31
CA LEU A 65 11.55 -3.56 -0.95
C LEU A 65 12.78 -3.63 -0.04
N GLU A 66 13.47 -4.78 -0.05
CA GLU A 66 14.67 -5.03 0.75
C GLU A 66 15.83 -4.07 0.39
N ALA A 67 16.02 -3.76 -0.90
CA ALA A 67 17.10 -2.89 -1.33
C ALA A 67 16.85 -1.40 -1.03
N HIS A 68 15.59 -0.96 -0.99
CA HIS A 68 15.25 0.46 -1.03
C HIS A 68 14.58 1.02 0.22
N PHE A 69 13.86 0.19 0.97
CA PHE A 69 13.07 0.62 2.11
C PHE A 69 13.73 0.22 3.43
N PRO A 70 13.72 1.09 4.45
CA PRO A 70 14.25 0.75 5.76
C PRO A 70 13.40 -0.30 6.50
N GLY A 71 12.15 -0.51 6.08
CA GLY A 71 11.28 -1.59 6.55
C GLY A 71 9.96 -1.64 5.78
N PHE A 72 9.31 -2.81 5.80
CA PHE A 72 7.97 -3.03 5.26
C PHE A 72 7.22 -4.09 6.08
N LEU A 73 5.89 -4.02 6.11
CA LEU A 73 5.08 -5.02 6.80
C LEU A 73 5.04 -6.31 5.98
N ASP A 74 5.72 -7.35 6.45
CA ASP A 74 5.78 -8.65 5.77
C ASP A 74 4.41 -9.36 5.68
N LYS A 75 4.35 -10.40 4.85
CA LYS A 75 3.12 -11.15 4.56
C LYS A 75 2.48 -11.84 5.76
N ASN A 76 3.26 -12.12 6.81
CA ASN A 76 2.78 -12.75 8.02
C ASN A 76 2.28 -11.71 9.04
N LEU A 77 2.67 -10.43 8.88
CA LEU A 77 2.23 -9.32 9.73
C LEU A 77 0.93 -8.68 9.25
N TRP A 78 0.69 -8.63 7.94
CA TRP A 78 -0.53 -8.04 7.39
C TRP A 78 -1.63 -9.09 7.16
N PRO A 79 -2.80 -8.96 7.82
CA PRO A 79 -3.87 -9.95 7.67
C PRO A 79 -4.50 -9.91 6.28
N ALA A 80 -4.79 -11.10 5.74
CA ALA A 80 -5.53 -11.24 4.49
C ALA A 80 -6.97 -10.75 4.65
N SER A 81 -7.54 -10.18 3.58
CA SER A 81 -8.94 -9.72 3.54
C SER A 81 -9.30 -8.67 4.60
N SER A 82 -8.37 -7.77 4.93
CA SER A 82 -8.59 -6.70 5.92
C SER A 82 -8.51 -5.28 5.33
N PRO A 83 -9.40 -4.90 4.39
CA PRO A 83 -9.47 -3.54 3.87
C PRO A 83 -9.85 -2.51 4.95
N ASP A 84 -10.56 -2.96 5.98
CA ASP A 84 -10.91 -2.20 7.18
C ASP A 84 -9.70 -1.85 8.07
N LEU A 85 -8.52 -2.42 7.81
CA LEU A 85 -7.26 -2.03 8.45
C LEU A 85 -6.35 -1.18 7.55
N ASN A 86 -6.62 -1.10 6.24
CA ASN A 86 -5.83 -0.33 5.29
C ASN A 86 -6.33 1.13 5.17
N PRO A 87 -5.55 2.14 5.58
CA PRO A 87 -5.88 3.57 5.42
C PRO A 87 -6.34 3.94 4.01
N MET A 88 -5.73 3.32 3.00
CA MET A 88 -6.07 3.59 1.62
C MET A 88 -7.50 3.14 1.30
N ASP A 89 -7.89 1.95 1.76
CA ASP A 89 -9.17 1.33 1.42
C ASP A 89 -10.33 1.88 2.26
N PHE A 90 -10.18 2.00 3.59
CA PHE A 90 -11.29 2.46 4.44
C PHE A 90 -11.54 3.97 4.39
N SER A 91 -10.63 4.75 3.77
CA SER A 91 -10.68 6.21 3.83
C SER A 91 -10.20 6.90 2.55
N VAL A 92 -8.91 6.81 2.21
CA VAL A 92 -8.30 7.71 1.20
C VAL A 92 -8.94 7.55 -0.19
N TRP A 93 -9.18 6.32 -0.64
CA TRP A 93 -9.74 6.08 -1.98
C TRP A 93 -11.17 6.60 -2.18
N GLY A 94 -11.93 6.78 -1.10
CA GLY A 94 -13.29 7.33 -1.16
C GLY A 94 -13.35 8.86 -1.23
N MET A 95 -12.23 9.57 -1.07
CA MET A 95 -12.22 11.02 -0.91
C MET A 95 -11.92 11.76 -2.21
N ALA A 96 -12.71 12.80 -2.48
CA ALA A 96 -12.52 13.67 -3.65
C ALA A 96 -11.39 14.70 -3.45
N SER A 97 -11.11 15.09 -2.20
CA SER A 97 -10.02 15.98 -1.83
C SER A 97 -9.43 15.54 -0.49
N ILE A 98 -8.11 15.65 -0.38
CA ILE A 98 -7.33 15.17 0.75
C ILE A 98 -6.32 16.26 1.12
N ASP A 99 -6.23 16.59 2.40
CA ASP A 99 -5.19 17.44 2.96
C ASP A 99 -4.35 16.66 3.99
N ASP A 100 -3.22 17.25 4.41
CA ASP A 100 -2.31 16.63 5.38
C ASP A 100 -2.99 16.36 6.73
N GLY A 101 -3.96 17.19 7.12
CA GLY A 101 -4.74 17.02 8.35
C GLY A 101 -5.62 15.77 8.29
N TYR A 102 -6.25 15.52 7.14
CA TYR A 102 -7.04 14.34 6.86
C TYR A 102 -6.15 13.10 6.89
N LEU A 103 -5.03 13.09 6.17
CA LEU A 103 -4.09 11.97 6.15
C LEU A 103 -3.62 11.61 7.56
N ARG A 104 -3.26 12.62 8.37
CA ARG A 104 -2.81 12.40 9.75
C ARG A 104 -3.91 11.81 10.64
N ARG A 105 -5.16 12.27 10.51
CA ARG A 105 -6.30 11.68 11.23
C ARG A 105 -6.56 10.24 10.79
N THR A 106 -6.52 9.97 9.49
CA THR A 106 -6.70 8.63 8.93
C THR A 106 -5.64 7.66 9.45
N VAL A 107 -4.36 8.02 9.40
CA VAL A 107 -3.27 7.20 9.96
C VAL A 107 -3.44 6.98 11.46
N ASN A 108 -3.76 8.03 12.23
CA ASN A 108 -3.98 7.91 13.66
C ASN A 108 -5.17 7.00 14.03
N SER A 109 -6.18 6.92 13.15
CA SER A 109 -7.36 6.06 13.35
C SER A 109 -7.06 4.57 13.26
N VAL A 110 -5.95 4.17 12.60
CA VAL A 110 -5.52 2.76 12.49
C VAL A 110 -5.36 2.14 13.88
N LYS A 111 -4.81 2.87 14.86
CA LYS A 111 -4.66 2.38 16.23
C LYS A 111 -6.00 2.00 16.86
N LYS A 112 -7.05 2.79 16.64
CA LYS A 112 -8.40 2.50 17.13
C LYS A 112 -9.00 1.29 16.42
N ARG A 113 -8.84 1.21 15.09
CA ARG A 113 -9.27 0.07 14.26
C ARG A 113 -8.60 -1.25 14.68
N LEU A 114 -7.29 -1.24 14.95
CA LEU A 114 -6.57 -2.41 15.48
C LEU A 114 -7.14 -2.90 16.82
N ARG A 115 -7.45 -1.98 17.75
CA ARG A 115 -8.08 -2.35 19.04
C ARG A 115 -9.49 -2.93 18.83
N ALA A 116 -10.26 -2.37 17.90
CA ALA A 116 -11.60 -2.86 17.56
C ALA A 116 -11.54 -4.26 16.93
N CYS A 117 -10.59 -4.49 16.01
CA CYS A 117 -10.30 -5.81 15.44
C CYS A 117 -9.98 -6.85 16.51
N VAL A 118 -9.11 -6.52 17.48
CA VAL A 118 -8.80 -7.40 18.62
C VAL A 118 -10.06 -7.69 19.45
N LYS A 119 -10.87 -6.68 19.76
CA LYS A 119 -12.13 -6.85 20.52
C LYS A 119 -13.14 -7.74 19.77
N ALA A 120 -13.19 -7.63 18.44
CA ALA A 120 -14.02 -8.45 17.57
C ALA A 120 -13.41 -9.82 17.24
N ARG A 121 -12.23 -10.15 17.79
CA ARG A 121 -11.49 -11.40 17.50
C ARG A 121 -11.27 -11.62 15.99
N GLY A 122 -10.96 -10.54 15.27
CA GLY A 122 -10.76 -10.57 13.81
C GLY A 122 -12.04 -10.58 12.97
N SER A 123 -13.23 -10.54 13.59
CA SER A 123 -14.49 -10.33 12.86
C SER A 123 -14.67 -8.87 12.46
N ASN A 124 -15.66 -8.57 11.61
CA ASN A 124 -16.01 -7.19 11.26
C ASN A 124 -16.26 -6.36 12.54
N PHE A 125 -15.67 -5.17 12.59
CA PHE A 125 -15.65 -4.33 13.78
C PHE A 125 -16.15 -2.91 13.53
N GLU A 126 -16.80 -2.62 12.40
CA GLU A 126 -17.27 -1.26 12.08
C GLU A 126 -18.27 -0.75 13.13
N ILE A 127 -19.07 -1.63 13.75
CA ILE A 127 -19.97 -1.29 14.87
C ILE A 127 -19.25 -0.87 16.16
N LEU A 128 -17.94 -1.10 16.26
CA LEU A 128 -17.11 -0.79 17.42
C LEU A 128 -16.28 0.51 17.24
N LEU A 129 -16.37 1.15 16.08
CA LEU A 129 -15.65 2.39 15.73
C LEU A 129 -16.49 3.62 16.04
#